data_AF-A0A969AJU3-F1
#
_entry.id   AF-A0A969AJU3-F1
#
_cell.length_a   1.000
_cell.length_b   1.000
_cell.length_c   1.000
_cell.angle_alpha   90.00
_cell.angle_beta   90.00
_cell.angle_gamma   90.00
#
_symmetry.space_group_name_H-M   'P 1'
#
loop_
_entity.id
_entity.type
_entity.pdbx_description
1 polymer ?
#
loop_
_entity_poly.entity_id
_entity_poly.type
_entity_poly.pdbx_seq_one_letter_code
_entity_poly.pdbx_strand_id
1 'polypeptide(L)'
;MKRIDQKVARELFEVELGKRISDASWYRLKPVFNDKFPLTKQNVTWLAQIKKQLPKCDLRLVPIVNSVKQANELIGDNRASQISGKELLELFEQHQIKIHPNTLTKWFRPLNGFRQTRIYSLKELYPVILAAHTYKLRKEITNVTQSLIKAS
;
A
#
# COMPACT_ATOMS: atom_id res chain seq x y z
N MET A 1 13.53 11.88 -5.58
CA MET A 1 12.47 11.57 -6.57
C MET A 1 11.93 12.85 -7.18
N LYS A 2 11.63 12.88 -8.49
CA LYS A 2 11.10 14.06 -9.18
C LYS A 2 9.60 14.22 -8.92
N ARG A 3 9.16 15.39 -8.42
CA ARG A 3 7.73 15.74 -8.32
C ARG A 3 7.13 15.85 -9.73
N ILE A 4 5.88 15.48 -9.88
CA ILE A 4 5.14 15.56 -11.15
C ILE A 4 4.01 16.59 -11.08
N ASP A 5 3.55 17.06 -12.24
CA ASP A 5 2.40 17.96 -12.34
C ASP A 5 1.09 17.25 -11.92
N GLN A 6 0.13 18.03 -11.41
CA GLN A 6 -1.19 17.55 -10.99
C GLN A 6 -1.98 16.87 -12.12
N LYS A 7 -1.88 17.35 -13.36
CA LYS A 7 -2.53 16.75 -14.52
C LYS A 7 -1.94 15.37 -14.81
N VAL A 8 -0.61 15.28 -14.87
CA VAL A 8 0.12 14.03 -15.08
C VAL A 8 -0.14 13.03 -13.96
N ALA A 9 -0.20 13.50 -12.71
CA ALA A 9 -0.53 12.68 -11.56
C ALA A 9 -1.95 12.09 -11.66
N ARG A 10 -2.93 12.88 -12.11
CA ARG A 10 -4.29 12.39 -12.30
C ARG A 10 -4.35 11.30 -13.36
N GLU A 11 -3.75 11.55 -14.52
CA GLU A 11 -3.73 10.60 -15.63
C GLU A 11 -3.11 9.27 -15.19
N LEU A 12 -1.96 9.32 -14.51
CA LEU A 12 -1.31 8.13 -13.96
C LEU A 12 -2.19 7.40 -12.94
N PHE A 13 -2.86 8.14 -12.05
CA PHE A 13 -3.77 7.54 -11.07
C PHE A 13 -4.93 6.80 -11.73
N GLU A 14 -5.53 7.38 -12.77
CA GLU A 14 -6.65 6.78 -13.51
C GLU A 14 -6.24 5.53 -14.30
N VAL A 15 -5.05 5.55 -14.90
CA VAL A 15 -4.45 4.40 -15.60
C VAL A 15 -4.29 3.22 -14.64
N GLU A 16 -3.66 3.45 -13.48
CA GLU A 16 -3.42 2.39 -12.49
C GLU A 16 -4.72 1.89 -11.84
N LEU A 17 -5.65 2.82 -11.57
CA LEU A 17 -6.97 2.48 -11.05
C LEU A 17 -7.80 1.68 -12.07
N GLY A 18 -7.55 1.86 -13.37
CA GLY A 18 -8.29 1.25 -14.48
C GLY A 18 -9.65 1.91 -14.74
N LYS A 19 -9.88 3.12 -14.20
CA LYS A 19 -11.10 3.91 -14.44
C LYS A 19 -10.86 5.39 -14.13
N ARG A 20 -11.71 6.24 -14.71
CA ARG A 20 -11.70 7.69 -14.47
C ARG A 20 -12.07 8.01 -13.02
N ILE A 21 -11.44 9.05 -12.47
CA ILE A 21 -11.81 9.64 -11.18
C ILE A 21 -12.58 10.93 -11.45
N SER A 22 -13.63 11.20 -10.67
CA SER A 22 -14.36 12.47 -10.77
C SER A 22 -13.50 13.64 -10.31
N ASP A 23 -13.75 14.82 -10.85
CA ASP A 23 -13.02 16.05 -10.50
C ASP A 23 -13.10 16.35 -9.00
N ALA A 24 -14.28 16.20 -8.40
CA ALA A 24 -14.48 16.37 -6.97
C ALA A 24 -13.67 15.38 -6.14
N SER A 25 -13.57 14.12 -6.57
CA SER A 25 -12.77 13.10 -5.87
C SER A 25 -11.28 13.38 -6.00
N TRP A 26 -10.83 13.80 -7.18
CA TRP A 26 -9.44 14.21 -7.39
C TRP A 26 -9.08 15.43 -6.55
N TYR A 27 -9.93 16.47 -6.54
CA TYR A 27 -9.75 17.68 -5.74
C TYR A 27 -9.56 17.35 -4.25
N ARG A 28 -10.37 16.45 -3.70
CA ARG A 28 -10.24 15.99 -2.30
C ARG A 28 -8.98 15.15 -2.06
N LEU A 29 -8.44 14.51 -3.08
CA LEU A 29 -7.25 13.66 -2.97
C LEU A 29 -5.95 14.47 -3.04
N LYS A 30 -5.92 15.60 -3.76
CA LYS A 30 -4.71 16.45 -3.89
C LYS A 30 -4.01 16.75 -2.55
N PRO A 31 -4.72 17.12 -1.47
CA PRO A 31 -4.09 17.46 -0.19
C PRO A 31 -3.41 16.28 0.52
N VAL A 32 -3.67 15.03 0.09
CA VAL A 32 -2.96 13.85 0.62
C VAL A 32 -1.48 13.90 0.30
N PHE A 33 -1.14 14.48 -0.86
CA PHE A 33 0.25 14.67 -1.25
C PHE A 33 0.79 15.93 -0.59
N ASN A 34 1.76 15.74 0.32
CA ASN A 34 2.40 16.80 1.10
C ASN A 34 3.90 16.56 1.18
N ASP A 35 4.64 17.33 1.98
CA ASP A 35 6.10 17.19 2.04
C ASP A 35 6.56 15.83 2.54
N LYS A 36 5.78 15.17 3.40
CA LYS A 36 6.05 13.79 3.86
C LYS A 36 5.55 12.72 2.87
N PHE A 37 4.69 13.09 1.91
CA PHE A 37 4.18 12.20 0.85
C PHE A 37 4.17 12.94 -0.49
N PRO A 38 5.35 13.19 -1.09
CA PRO A 38 5.43 14.07 -2.25
C PRO A 38 4.67 13.51 -3.44
N LEU A 39 4.15 14.38 -4.30
CA LEU A 39 3.46 14.00 -5.53
C LEU A 39 4.45 13.44 -6.57
N THR A 40 4.82 12.17 -6.43
CA THR A 40 5.73 11.44 -7.32
C THR A 40 4.96 10.36 -8.07
N LYS A 41 5.49 9.89 -9.21
CA LYS A 41 4.87 8.81 -9.99
C LYS A 41 4.59 7.57 -9.13
N GLN A 42 5.54 7.19 -8.30
CA GLN A 42 5.44 6.02 -7.42
C GLN A 42 4.32 6.18 -6.39
N ASN A 43 4.30 7.30 -5.65
CA ASN A 43 3.28 7.57 -4.63
C ASN A 43 1.86 7.58 -5.21
N VAL A 44 1.70 8.15 -6.40
CA VAL A 44 0.43 8.18 -7.13
C VAL A 44 -0.01 6.78 -7.54
N THR A 45 0.90 6.00 -8.14
CA THR A 45 0.65 4.61 -8.56
C THR A 45 0.15 3.77 -7.39
N TRP A 46 0.80 3.92 -6.25
CA TRP A 46 0.51 3.10 -5.09
C TRP A 46 -0.82 3.48 -4.44
N LEU A 47 -1.08 4.78 -4.33
CA LEU A 47 -2.36 5.28 -3.83
C LEU A 47 -3.53 4.79 -4.71
N ALA A 48 -3.33 4.76 -6.04
CA ALA A 48 -4.31 4.22 -6.98
C ALA A 48 -4.55 2.72 -6.76
N GLN A 49 -3.49 1.94 -6.53
CA GLN A 49 -3.62 0.51 -6.28
C GLN A 49 -4.26 0.18 -4.94
N ILE A 50 -4.01 0.95 -3.88
CA ILE A 50 -4.78 0.83 -2.63
C ILE A 50 -6.25 1.11 -2.91
N LYS A 51 -6.58 2.18 -3.65
CA LYS A 51 -7.97 2.50 -4.00
C LYS A 51 -8.62 1.38 -4.80
N LYS A 52 -7.87 0.72 -5.69
CA LYS A 52 -8.32 -0.45 -6.45
C LYS A 52 -8.64 -1.63 -5.52
N GLN A 53 -7.80 -1.90 -4.53
CA GLN A 53 -8.01 -2.96 -3.54
C GLN A 53 -9.06 -2.60 -2.46
N LEU A 54 -9.28 -1.31 -2.22
CA LEU A 54 -10.22 -0.76 -1.24
C LEU A 54 -11.14 0.31 -1.88
N PRO A 55 -12.09 -0.07 -2.75
CA PRO A 55 -12.87 0.90 -3.54
C PRO A 55 -13.66 1.90 -2.69
N LYS A 56 -14.16 1.49 -1.53
CA LYS A 56 -14.97 2.32 -0.61
C LYS A 56 -14.14 3.13 0.39
N CYS A 57 -12.83 2.94 0.42
CA CYS A 57 -11.99 3.57 1.43
C CYS A 57 -11.67 5.03 1.09
N ASP A 58 -11.65 5.87 2.11
CA ASP A 58 -11.24 7.27 2.00
C ASP A 58 -9.72 7.38 2.14
N LEU A 59 -9.04 7.59 1.01
CA LEU A 59 -7.58 7.66 0.93
C LEU A 59 -6.97 8.84 1.69
N ARG A 60 -7.79 9.79 2.16
CA ARG A 60 -7.34 10.91 2.99
C ARG A 60 -7.01 10.50 4.42
N LEU A 61 -7.44 9.31 4.84
CA LEU A 61 -7.21 8.83 6.19
C LEU A 61 -5.72 8.64 6.44
N VAL A 62 -5.22 9.31 7.49
CA VAL A 62 -3.82 9.29 7.91
C VAL A 62 -3.22 7.88 8.02
N PRO A 63 -3.92 6.86 8.56
CA PRO A 63 -3.40 5.49 8.61
C PRO A 63 -3.07 4.91 7.22
N ILE A 64 -3.87 5.21 6.19
CA ILE A 64 -3.66 4.72 4.83
C ILE A 64 -2.43 5.37 4.23
N VAL A 65 -2.34 6.69 4.35
CA VAL A 65 -1.21 7.47 3.85
C VAL A 65 0.08 7.01 4.52
N ASN A 66 0.04 6.77 5.83
CA ASN A 66 1.19 6.25 6.58
C ASN A 66 1.56 4.83 6.16
N SER A 67 0.58 3.96 5.87
CA SER A 67 0.86 2.63 5.35
C SER A 67 1.53 2.68 3.98
N VAL A 68 1.14 3.62 3.11
CA VAL A 68 1.78 3.82 1.81
C VAL A 68 3.19 4.38 1.97
N LYS A 69 3.41 5.29 2.93
CA LYS A 69 4.74 5.80 3.27
C LYS A 69 5.66 4.72 3.79
N GLN A 70 5.19 3.89 4.72
CA GLN A 70 5.96 2.78 5.25
C GLN A 70 6.31 1.78 4.16
N ALA A 71 5.36 1.44 3.28
CA ALA A 71 5.67 0.65 2.10
C ALA A 71 6.75 1.31 1.20
N ASN A 72 6.84 2.65 1.19
CA ASN A 72 7.81 3.39 0.38
C ASN A 72 9.19 3.33 0.98
N GLU A 73 9.28 3.52 2.29
CA GLU A 73 10.52 3.37 3.06
C GLU A 73 11.06 1.94 2.89
N LEU A 74 10.20 0.93 3.03
CA LEU A 74 10.59 -0.47 2.85
C LEU A 74 11.15 -0.81 1.47
N ILE A 75 10.66 -0.15 0.43
CA ILE A 75 11.08 -0.37 -0.96
C ILE A 75 12.23 0.58 -1.35
N GLY A 76 12.32 1.76 -0.73
CA GLY A 76 13.25 2.82 -1.06
C GLY A 76 14.54 2.82 -0.24
N ASP A 77 14.50 2.40 1.03
CA ASP A 77 15.65 2.39 1.95
C ASP A 77 16.49 1.12 1.83
N ASN A 78 15.96 0.04 1.25
CA ASN A 78 16.73 -1.16 0.99
C ASN A 78 17.68 -0.94 -0.20
N ARG A 79 18.95 -0.67 0.11
CA ARG A 79 20.08 -0.69 -0.85
C ARG A 79 20.18 -2.01 -1.64
N ALA A 80 19.56 -3.08 -1.13
CA ALA A 80 19.39 -4.33 -1.85
C ALA A 80 18.10 -4.30 -2.66
N SER A 81 18.22 -4.46 -3.99
CA SER A 81 17.09 -4.63 -4.91
C SER A 81 16.29 -5.93 -4.69
N GLN A 82 16.71 -6.71 -3.70
CA GLN A 82 16.31 -8.06 -3.40
C GLN A 82 16.24 -8.28 -1.88
N ILE A 83 15.34 -9.16 -1.45
CA ILE A 83 15.12 -9.53 -0.05
C ILE A 83 14.71 -11.01 0.00
N SER A 84 15.15 -11.73 1.03
CA SER A 84 14.71 -13.10 1.26
C SER A 84 13.28 -13.13 1.81
N GLY A 85 12.58 -14.26 1.62
CA GLY A 85 11.27 -14.46 2.22
C GLY A 85 11.30 -14.38 3.76
N LYS A 86 12.40 -14.78 4.40
CA LYS A 86 12.60 -14.67 5.85
C LYS A 86 12.67 -13.20 6.29
N GLU A 87 13.56 -12.42 5.68
CA GLU A 87 13.70 -10.99 5.98
C GLU A 87 12.40 -10.23 5.72
N LEU A 88 11.62 -10.61 4.71
CA LEU A 88 10.31 -10.03 4.45
C LEU A 88 9.30 -10.30 5.59
N LEU A 89 9.33 -11.48 6.21
CA LEU A 89 8.48 -11.77 7.37
C LEU A 89 8.91 -10.96 8.59
N GLU A 90 10.21 -10.87 8.86
CA GLU A 90 10.76 -10.05 9.95
C GLU A 90 10.35 -8.58 9.77
N LEU A 91 10.39 -8.08 8.54
CA LEU A 91 9.95 -6.74 8.16
C LEU A 91 8.43 -6.56 8.38
N PHE A 92 7.61 -7.55 8.02
CA PHE A 92 6.18 -7.51 8.35
C PHE A 92 5.93 -7.48 9.85
N GLU A 93 6.70 -8.23 10.64
CA GLU A 93 6.61 -8.21 12.11
C GLU A 93 7.01 -6.87 12.71
N GLN A 94 8.10 -6.25 12.24
CA GLN A 94 8.53 -4.90 12.64
C GLN A 94 7.43 -3.85 12.39
N HIS A 95 6.71 -3.98 11.28
CA HIS A 95 5.56 -3.13 10.96
C HIS A 95 4.25 -3.60 11.61
N GLN A 96 4.28 -4.54 12.55
CA GLN A 96 3.13 -5.10 13.27
C GLN A 96 2.06 -5.71 12.34
N ILE A 97 2.47 -6.24 11.18
CA ILE A 97 1.62 -6.90 10.22
C ILE A 97 1.60 -8.41 10.51
N LYS A 98 0.63 -8.85 11.31
CA LYS A 98 0.42 -10.29 11.60
C LYS A 98 -0.42 -10.96 10.51
N ILE A 99 0.22 -11.78 9.67
CA ILE A 99 -0.39 -12.45 8.52
C ILE A 99 -0.64 -13.91 8.84
N HIS A 100 -1.86 -14.39 8.57
CA HIS A 100 -2.16 -15.81 8.68
C HIS A 100 -1.49 -16.59 7.53
N PRO A 101 -0.93 -17.81 7.75
CA PRO A 101 -0.24 -18.59 6.71
C PRO A 101 -1.03 -18.76 5.41
N ASN A 102 -2.34 -19.03 5.51
CA ASN A 102 -3.23 -19.12 4.34
C ASN A 102 -3.32 -17.81 3.54
N THR A 103 -3.29 -16.66 4.21
CA THR A 103 -3.31 -15.34 3.55
C THR A 103 -2.00 -15.08 2.82
N LEU A 104 -0.87 -15.40 3.46
CA LEU A 104 0.45 -15.31 2.85
C LEU A 104 0.53 -16.18 1.58
N THR A 105 0.05 -17.42 1.67
CA THR A 105 0.00 -18.35 0.54
C THR A 105 -0.80 -17.78 -0.64
N LYS A 106 -1.93 -17.12 -0.38
CA LYS A 106 -2.75 -16.48 -1.42
C LYS A 106 -2.01 -15.32 -2.08
N TRP A 107 -1.32 -14.46 -1.33
CA TRP A 107 -0.59 -13.32 -1.89
C TRP A 107 0.62 -13.75 -2.71
N PHE A 108 1.28 -14.84 -2.33
CA PHE A 108 2.43 -15.38 -3.05
C PHE A 108 2.07 -16.36 -4.18
N ARG A 109 0.79 -16.67 -4.39
CA ARG A 109 0.37 -17.57 -5.49
C ARG A 109 0.90 -17.11 -6.87
N PRO A 110 0.81 -15.82 -7.26
CA PRO A 110 1.37 -15.35 -8.52
C PRO A 110 2.91 -15.44 -8.58
N LEU A 111 3.57 -15.58 -7.43
CA LEU A 111 5.01 -15.69 -7.29
C LEU A 111 5.47 -17.15 -7.10
N ASN A 112 4.68 -18.15 -7.51
CA ASN A 112 4.98 -19.58 -7.32
C ASN A 112 5.15 -20.00 -5.84
N GLY A 113 4.40 -19.34 -4.95
CA GLY A 113 4.36 -19.66 -3.52
C GLY A 113 5.43 -18.95 -2.68
N PHE A 114 5.16 -18.89 -1.38
CA PHE A 114 6.05 -18.28 -0.41
C PHE A 114 7.12 -19.30 0.03
N ARG A 115 8.39 -18.88 0.02
CA ARG A 115 9.52 -19.66 0.54
C ARG A 115 10.45 -18.72 1.30
N GLN A 116 10.75 -19.04 2.56
CA GLN A 116 11.61 -18.20 3.39
C GLN A 116 13.03 -18.05 2.82
N THR A 117 13.56 -19.11 2.20
CA THR A 117 14.91 -19.14 1.62
C THR A 117 15.01 -18.51 0.23
N ARG A 118 13.88 -18.23 -0.43
CA ARG A 118 13.90 -17.64 -1.76
C ARG A 118 14.23 -16.15 -1.66
N ILE A 119 15.09 -15.70 -2.56
CA ILE A 119 15.34 -14.29 -2.81
C ILE A 119 14.29 -13.77 -3.79
N TYR A 120 13.63 -12.69 -3.42
CA TYR A 120 12.63 -12.01 -4.23
C TYR A 120 13.14 -10.61 -4.56
N SER A 121 12.86 -10.14 -5.76
CA SER A 121 13.03 -8.74 -6.12
C SER A 121 11.96 -7.88 -5.44
N LEU A 122 12.33 -6.68 -4.99
CA LEU A 122 11.35 -5.77 -4.39
C LEU A 122 10.22 -5.40 -5.37
N LYS A 123 10.52 -5.39 -6.67
CA LYS A 123 9.53 -5.16 -7.73
C LYS A 123 8.47 -6.25 -7.78
N GLU A 124 8.83 -7.53 -7.65
CA GLU A 124 7.85 -8.62 -7.67
C GLU A 124 7.07 -8.73 -6.35
N LEU A 125 7.68 -8.32 -5.23
CA LEU A 125 7.03 -8.29 -3.92
C LEU A 125 6.07 -7.12 -3.72
N TYR A 126 6.15 -6.12 -4.56
CA TYR A 126 5.36 -4.91 -4.39
C TYR A 126 3.85 -5.17 -4.22
N PRO A 127 3.18 -6.05 -5.00
CA PRO A 127 1.78 -6.42 -4.77
C PRO A 127 1.53 -7.10 -3.42
N VAL A 128 2.51 -7.88 -2.92
CA VAL A 128 2.43 -8.56 -1.62
C VAL A 128 2.54 -7.56 -0.48
N ILE A 129 3.54 -6.67 -0.53
CA ILE A 129 3.75 -5.62 0.47
C ILE A 129 2.50 -4.74 0.56
N LEU A 130 1.95 -4.35 -0.60
CA LEU A 130 0.72 -3.57 -0.65
C LEU A 130 -0.48 -4.32 -0.05
N ALA A 131 -0.62 -5.61 -0.36
CA ALA A 131 -1.69 -6.44 0.21
C ALA A 131 -1.54 -6.59 1.73
N ALA A 132 -0.30 -6.69 2.23
CA ALA A 132 0.02 -6.78 3.66
C ALA A 132 -0.41 -5.52 4.43
N HIS A 133 -0.02 -4.35 3.94
CA HIS A 133 -0.44 -3.07 4.51
C HIS A 133 -1.96 -2.88 4.41
N THR A 134 -2.56 -3.22 3.28
CA THR A 134 -4.02 -3.15 3.08
C THR A 134 -4.77 -4.07 4.04
N TYR A 135 -4.23 -5.25 4.32
CA TYR A 135 -4.81 -6.20 5.26
C TYR A 135 -4.75 -5.69 6.70
N LYS A 136 -3.61 -5.10 7.11
CA LYS A 136 -3.49 -4.43 8.41
C LYS A 136 -4.51 -3.31 8.56
N LEU A 137 -4.61 -2.42 7.56
CA LEU A 137 -5.59 -1.33 7.55
C LEU A 137 -7.03 -1.82 7.69
N ARG A 138 -7.41 -2.88 6.96
CA ARG A 138 -8.76 -3.47 7.08
C ARG A 138 -9.05 -3.94 8.50
N LYS A 139 -8.08 -4.60 9.15
CA LYS A 139 -8.22 -5.04 10.55
C LYS A 139 -8.36 -3.86 11.49
N GLU A 140 -7.53 -2.84 11.34
CA GLU A 140 -7.59 -1.63 12.18
C GLU A 140 -8.94 -0.92 12.06
N ILE A 141 -9.43 -0.70 10.84
CA ILE A 141 -10.75 -0.10 10.58
C ILE A 141 -11.87 -0.94 11.22
N THR A 142 -11.80 -2.26 11.08
CA THR A 142 -12.80 -3.17 11.65
C THR A 142 -12.81 -3.08 13.18
N ASN A 143 -11.62 -3.10 13.80
CA ASN A 143 -11.48 -3.02 15.25
C ASN A 143 -12.02 -1.70 15.79
N VAL A 144 -11.70 -0.56 15.15
CA VAL A 144 -12.22 0.77 15.54
C VAL A 144 -13.74 0.81 15.42
N THR A 145 -14.30 0.25 14.35
CA THR A 145 -15.75 0.21 14.15
C THR A 145 -16.44 -0.62 15.23
N GLN A 146 -15.89 -1.79 15.55
CA GLN A 146 -16.40 -2.66 16.61
C GLN A 146 -16.30 -2.03 18.00
N SER A 147 -15.21 -1.29 18.30
CA SER A 147 -15.10 -0.58 19.57
C SER A 147 -16.12 0.54 19.72
N LEU A 148 -16.43 1.27 18.63
CA LEU A 148 -17.44 2.33 18.65
C LEU A 148 -18.85 1.78 18.86
N ILE A 149 -19.18 0.64 18.21
CA ILE A 149 -20.48 -0.03 18.40
C ILE A 149 -20.64 -0.54 19.84
N LYS A 150 -19.58 -1.06 20.47
CA LYS A 150 -19.64 -1.56 21.85
C LYS A 150 -19.68 -0.45 22.92
N ALA A 151 -19.31 0.77 22.56
CA ALA A 151 -19.31 1.92 23.45
C ALA A 151 -20.60 2.77 23.32
N SER A 152 -21.49 2.43 22.39
CA SER A 152 -22.82 3.03 22.19
C SER A 152 -23.89 2.13 22.81
#